data_AF-A0A1X1GB44-F1
#
_entry.id   AF-A0A1X1GB44-F1
#
_cell.length_a   1.000
_cell.length_b   1.000
_cell.length_c   1.000
_cell.angle_alpha   90.00
_cell.angle_beta   90.00
_cell.angle_gamma   90.00
#
_symmetry.space_group_name_H-M   'P 1'
#
loop_
_entity.id
_entity.type
_entity.pdbx_description
1 polymer ?
#
loop_
_entity_poly.entity_id
_entity_poly.type
_entity_poly.pdbx_seq_one_letter_code
_entity_poly.pdbx_strand_id
1 'polypeptide(L)'
;MEQLHFITKLLDIKDPNIKIVDIINMDTHKEIIAKLDYEAPSCPDCGKQMKKYDFQKFSKIPYLETTGMPTRILLRKRRFKCYHCSKMMVAETSIVKKNHQIPRIINQKIAQKLIEKTSMTDIAQQMAISTSTVI
;
A
#
# COMPACT_ATOMS: atom_id res chain seq x y z
N MET A 1 -9.98 -16.97 -9.39
CA MET A 1 -8.70 -16.22 -9.37
C MET A 1 -8.64 -15.13 -10.44
N GLU A 2 -9.28 -15.29 -11.61
CA GLU A 2 -9.20 -14.35 -12.73
C GLU A 2 -9.76 -12.95 -12.43
N GLN A 3 -10.85 -12.86 -11.65
CA GLN A 3 -11.48 -11.57 -11.32
C GLN A 3 -10.57 -10.66 -10.48
N LEU A 4 -9.83 -11.22 -9.52
CA LEU A 4 -8.87 -10.46 -8.69
C LEU A 4 -7.65 -10.02 -9.50
N HIS A 5 -7.21 -10.83 -10.46
CA HIS A 5 -6.13 -10.46 -11.38
C HIS A 5 -6.53 -9.29 -12.29
N PHE A 6 -7.79 -9.26 -12.74
CA PHE A 6 -8.33 -8.13 -13.49
C PHE A 6 -8.32 -6.85 -12.63
N ILE A 7 -8.69 -6.95 -11.36
CA ILE A 7 -8.71 -5.81 -10.44
C ILE A 7 -7.30 -5.28 -10.14
N THR A 8 -6.29 -6.15 -9.99
CA THR A 8 -4.90 -5.68 -9.85
C THR A 8 -4.43 -4.85 -11.05
N LYS A 9 -4.85 -5.21 -12.27
CA LYS A 9 -4.54 -4.45 -13.48
C LYS A 9 -5.30 -3.12 -13.54
N LEU A 10 -6.57 -3.11 -13.15
CA LEU A 10 -7.37 -1.87 -13.10
C LEU A 10 -6.82 -0.85 -12.09
N LEU A 11 -6.28 -1.32 -10.96
CA LEU A 11 -5.73 -0.47 -9.93
C LEU A 11 -4.30 0.02 -10.23
N ASP A 12 -3.72 -0.32 -11.39
CA ASP A 12 -2.32 -0.05 -11.76
C ASP A 12 -1.30 -0.48 -10.68
N ILE A 13 -1.59 -1.57 -9.97
CA ILE A 13 -0.64 -2.14 -9.00
C ILE A 13 0.41 -2.93 -9.78
N LYS A 14 1.57 -2.30 -9.99
CA LYS A 14 2.68 -2.86 -10.78
C LYS A 14 3.50 -3.93 -10.06
N ASP A 15 3.33 -4.08 -8.75
CA ASP A 15 4.12 -5.02 -7.94
C ASP A 15 3.51 -6.44 -8.01
N PRO A 16 4.18 -7.41 -8.67
CA PRO A 16 3.63 -8.76 -8.86
C PRO A 16 3.54 -9.57 -7.56
N ASN A 17 4.21 -9.13 -6.49
CA ASN A 17 4.24 -9.82 -5.20
C ASN A 17 3.09 -9.40 -4.28
N ILE A 18 2.29 -8.41 -4.71
CA ILE A 18 1.07 -8.02 -4.01
C ILE A 18 -0.08 -8.90 -4.52
N LYS A 19 -0.64 -9.68 -3.61
CA LYS A 19 -1.85 -10.47 -3.85
C LYS A 19 -3.04 -9.81 -3.17
N ILE A 20 -4.04 -9.44 -3.95
CA ILE A 20 -5.34 -9.05 -3.41
C ILE A 20 -5.99 -10.30 -2.84
N VAL A 21 -6.40 -10.23 -1.58
CA VAL A 21 -7.09 -11.30 -0.87
C VAL A 21 -8.58 -11.10 -0.98
N ASP A 22 -9.05 -9.87 -0.76
CA ASP A 22 -10.47 -9.56 -0.71
C ASP A 22 -10.73 -8.06 -0.93
N ILE A 23 -11.96 -7.70 -1.25
CA ILE A 23 -12.43 -6.32 -1.41
C ILE A 23 -13.75 -6.17 -0.67
N ILE A 24 -13.76 -5.27 0.30
CA ILE A 24 -14.92 -4.97 1.14
C ILE A 24 -15.44 -3.60 0.74
N ASN A 25 -16.72 -3.53 0.36
CA ASN A 25 -17.41 -2.26 0.19
C ASN A 25 -18.04 -1.89 1.54
N MET A 26 -17.57 -0.79 2.14
CA MET A 26 -18.25 -0.17 3.26
C MET A 26 -19.16 0.94 2.77
N ASP A 27 -20.08 1.38 3.63
CA ASP A 27 -21.03 2.46 3.31
C ASP A 27 -20.33 3.79 2.97
N THR A 28 -19.11 4.01 3.50
CA THR A 28 -18.36 5.26 3.34
C THR A 28 -17.15 5.17 2.42
N HIS A 29 -16.59 3.96 2.22
CA HIS A 29 -15.36 3.76 1.46
C HIS A 29 -15.18 2.28 1.07
N LYS A 30 -14.27 2.02 0.13
CA LYS A 30 -13.87 0.66 -0.23
C LYS A 30 -12.55 0.28 0.45
N GLU A 31 -12.46 -0.92 0.98
CA GLU A 31 -11.23 -1.49 1.53
C GLU A 31 -10.75 -2.65 0.65
N ILE A 32 -9.54 -2.53 0.11
CA ILE A 32 -8.87 -3.59 -0.66
C ILE A 32 -7.86 -4.26 0.26
N ILE A 33 -8.11 -5.52 0.60
CA ILE A 33 -7.23 -6.30 1.46
C ILE A 33 -6.15 -6.95 0.60
N ALA A 34 -4.90 -6.63 0.88
CA ALA A 34 -3.76 -7.12 0.12
C ALA A 34 -2.65 -7.68 1.02
N LYS A 35 -1.92 -8.68 0.52
CA LYS A 35 -0.75 -9.27 1.17
C LYS A 35 0.45 -9.14 0.24
N LEU A 36 1.56 -8.67 0.81
CA LEU A 36 2.85 -8.60 0.16
C LEU A 36 3.71 -9.75 0.70
N ASP A 37 4.04 -10.71 -0.16
CA ASP A 37 4.85 -11.87 0.20
C ASP A 37 5.95 -12.10 -0.83
N TYR A 38 7.20 -12.11 -0.38
CA TYR A 38 8.38 -12.38 -1.20
C TYR A 38 9.04 -13.68 -0.75
N GLU A 39 9.92 -14.22 -1.59
CA GLU A 39 10.89 -15.21 -1.16
C GLU A 39 11.83 -14.62 -0.10
N ALA A 40 12.31 -15.46 0.80
CA ALA A 40 13.11 -14.99 1.91
C ALA A 40 14.49 -14.56 1.41
N PRO A 41 14.89 -13.28 1.57
CA PRO A 41 16.18 -12.81 1.09
C PRO A 41 17.32 -13.22 2.03
N SER A 42 18.55 -12.97 1.60
CA SER A 42 19.73 -13.06 2.47
C SER A 42 19.78 -11.88 3.44
N CYS A 43 20.31 -12.13 4.64
CA CYS A 43 20.46 -11.11 5.67
C CYS A 43 21.54 -10.08 5.26
N PRO A 44 21.23 -8.77 5.27
CA PRO A 44 22.20 -7.74 4.86
C PRO A 44 23.45 -7.69 5.75
N ASP A 45 23.37 -8.18 6.98
CA ASP A 45 24.46 -8.07 7.97
C ASP A 45 25.38 -9.29 8.04
N CYS A 46 24.84 -10.48 7.80
CA CYS A 46 25.61 -11.72 7.94
C CYS A 46 25.58 -12.61 6.69
N GLY A 47 24.90 -12.19 5.62
CA GLY A 47 24.81 -12.91 4.34
C GLY A 47 23.97 -14.19 4.36
N LYS A 48 23.57 -14.69 5.54
CA LYS A 48 22.82 -15.95 5.68
C LYS A 48 21.35 -15.81 5.29
N GLN A 49 20.78 -16.90 4.77
CA GLN A 49 19.36 -16.95 4.38
C GLN A 49 18.45 -16.61 5.55
N MET A 50 17.53 -15.66 5.35
CA MET A 50 16.46 -15.40 6.32
C MET A 50 15.33 -16.40 6.15
N LYS A 51 14.42 -16.51 7.13
CA LYS A 51 13.15 -17.24 6.95
C LYS A 51 11.96 -16.32 7.12
N LYS A 52 10.84 -16.70 6.50
CA LYS A 52 9.54 -16.07 6.72
C LYS A 52 9.17 -16.23 8.19
N TYR A 53 8.79 -15.12 8.84
CA TYR A 53 8.39 -15.12 10.23
C TYR A 53 6.86 -14.99 10.30
N ASP A 54 6.36 -13.77 10.36
CA ASP A 54 4.94 -13.46 10.41
C ASP A 54 4.61 -12.28 9.47
N PHE A 55 3.38 -11.79 9.54
CA PHE A 55 2.99 -10.56 8.85
C PHE A 55 2.96 -9.39 9.84
N GLN A 56 3.16 -8.19 9.32
CA GLN A 56 2.87 -6.96 10.06
C GLN A 56 1.35 -6.75 10.19
N LYS A 57 0.95 -5.93 11.17
CA LYS A 57 -0.38 -5.32 11.21
C LYS A 57 -0.69 -4.62 9.88
N PHE A 58 -1.97 -4.61 9.51
CA PHE A 58 -2.44 -3.90 8.32
C PHE A 58 -1.98 -2.44 8.33
N SER A 59 -1.31 -2.04 7.26
CA SER A 59 -1.08 -0.64 6.95
C SER A 59 -2.26 -0.11 6.15
N LYS A 60 -2.89 0.96 6.61
CA LYS A 60 -3.96 1.65 5.89
C LYS A 60 -3.33 2.64 4.93
N ILE A 61 -3.45 2.39 3.63
CA ILE A 61 -2.83 3.18 2.59
C ILE A 61 -3.96 3.84 1.78
N PRO A 62 -4.08 5.17 1.74
CA PRO A 62 -5.06 5.83 0.88
C PRO A 62 -4.72 5.58 -0.59
N TYR A 63 -5.74 5.38 -1.42
CA TYR A 63 -5.59 5.13 -2.86
C TYR A 63 -6.57 5.96 -3.68
N LEU A 64 -6.46 5.85 -5.01
CA LEU A 64 -7.37 6.54 -5.93
C LEU A 64 -8.81 6.08 -5.72
N GLU A 65 -9.75 7.00 -5.89
CA GLU A 65 -11.18 6.72 -5.81
C GLU A 65 -11.60 5.64 -6.83
N THR A 66 -12.50 4.74 -6.42
CA THR A 66 -13.00 3.66 -7.27
C THR A 66 -14.51 3.67 -7.26
N THR A 67 -15.13 3.91 -8.42
CA THR A 67 -16.60 3.99 -8.56
C THR A 67 -17.20 5.14 -7.74
N GLY A 68 -16.53 6.28 -7.67
CA GLY A 68 -16.99 7.46 -6.92
C GLY A 68 -16.88 7.33 -5.39
N MET A 69 -16.26 6.27 -4.88
CA MET A 69 -16.01 6.08 -3.44
C MET A 69 -14.52 6.15 -3.10
N PRO A 70 -14.14 6.80 -1.99
CA PRO A 70 -12.79 6.75 -1.47
C PRO A 70 -12.34 5.31 -1.26
N THR A 71 -11.09 5.00 -1.59
CA THR A 71 -10.57 3.63 -1.51
C THR A 71 -9.30 3.59 -0.66
N ARG A 72 -9.18 2.55 0.15
CA ARG A 72 -8.02 2.30 1.00
C ARG A 72 -7.49 0.89 0.76
N ILE A 73 -6.18 0.76 0.64
CA ILE A 73 -5.51 -0.53 0.59
C ILE A 73 -5.08 -0.90 2.01
N LEU A 74 -5.59 -2.03 2.51
CA LEU A 74 -5.14 -2.66 3.73
C LEU A 74 -4.02 -3.65 3.41
N LEU A 75 -2.77 -3.18 3.48
CA LEU A 75 -1.61 -3.97 3.11
C LEU A 75 -0.98 -4.67 4.32
N ARG A 76 -0.88 -6.00 4.29
CA ARG A 76 -0.02 -6.78 5.20
C ARG A 76 1.32 -7.06 4.54
N LYS A 77 2.40 -6.59 5.17
CA LYS A 77 3.77 -6.83 4.72
C LYS A 77 4.37 -8.03 5.42
N ARG A 78 5.04 -8.93 4.68
CA ARG A 78 5.77 -10.06 5.25
C ARG A 78 6.99 -9.58 6.03
N ARG A 79 7.22 -10.18 7.21
CA ARG A 79 8.45 -10.02 7.99
C ARG A 79 9.36 -11.24 7.82
N PHE A 80 10.65 -10.99 7.79
CA PHE A 80 11.72 -11.98 7.71
C PHE A 80 12.60 -11.88 8.95
N LYS A 81 13.00 -13.03 9.49
CA LYS A 81 13.92 -13.13 10.64
C LYS A 81 15.18 -13.86 10.22
N CYS A 82 16.34 -13.29 10.54
CA CYS A 82 17.60 -14.02 10.50
C CYS A 82 17.78 -14.78 11.82
N TYR A 83 18.03 -16.08 11.75
CA TYR A 83 18.19 -16.91 12.95
C TYR A 83 19.62 -16.91 13.50
N HIS A 84 20.57 -16.32 12.78
CA HIS A 84 21.96 -16.22 13.22
C HIS A 84 22.26 -14.92 13.96
N CYS A 85 21.76 -13.78 13.47
CA CYS A 85 21.97 -12.47 14.10
C CYS A 85 20.69 -11.87 14.71
N SER A 86 19.56 -12.61 14.69
CA SER A 86 18.25 -12.18 15.21
C SER A 86 17.65 -10.93 14.58
N LYS A 87 18.23 -10.39 13.50
CA LYS A 87 17.73 -9.20 12.81
C LYS A 87 16.45 -9.47 12.03
N MET A 88 15.59 -8.45 11.99
CA MET A 88 14.30 -8.46 11.33
C MET A 88 14.32 -7.56 10.10
N MET A 89 13.67 -8.00 9.02
CA MET A 89 13.44 -7.20 7.83
C MET A 89 11.97 -7.29 7.41
N VAL A 90 11.46 -6.23 6.78
CA VAL A 90 10.09 -6.16 6.27
C VAL A 90 10.16 -6.10 4.76
N ALA A 91 9.26 -6.81 4.08
CA ALA A 91 9.07 -6.70 2.64
C ALA A 91 8.78 -5.25 2.22
N GLU A 92 9.54 -4.75 1.25
CA GLU A 92 9.35 -3.42 0.67
C GLU A 92 8.49 -3.51 -0.60
N THR A 93 7.82 -2.43 -0.97
CA THR A 93 6.97 -2.36 -2.16
C THR A 93 7.10 -0.98 -2.82
N SER A 94 6.84 -0.92 -4.13
CA SER A 94 6.86 0.32 -4.90
C SER A 94 5.66 1.22 -4.65
N ILE A 95 4.55 0.71 -4.11
CA ILE A 95 3.34 1.49 -3.81
C ILE A 95 3.65 2.60 -2.80
N VAL A 96 4.37 2.25 -1.72
CA VAL A 96 4.66 3.16 -0.62
C VAL A 96 6.10 3.01 -0.17
N LYS A 97 6.79 4.14 -0.01
CA LYS A 97 8.16 4.17 0.51
C LYS A 97 8.21 3.60 1.93
N LYS A 98 9.38 3.07 2.32
CA LYS A 98 9.65 2.66 3.69
C LYS A 98 9.32 3.79 4.67
N ASN A 99 8.66 3.45 5.78
CA ASN A 99 8.23 4.39 6.83
C ASN A 99 7.24 5.50 6.38
N HIS A 100 6.67 5.38 5.19
CA HIS A 100 5.62 6.28 4.71
C HIS A 100 4.29 5.53 4.63
N GLN A 101 3.19 6.27 4.71
CA GLN A 101 1.83 5.73 4.52
C GLN A 101 1.18 6.22 3.23
N ILE A 102 1.66 7.33 2.68
CA ILE A 102 1.06 7.98 1.52
C ILE A 102 1.79 7.53 0.25
N PRO A 103 1.06 6.93 -0.72
CA PRO A 103 1.62 6.54 -2.00
C PRO A 103 2.06 7.74 -2.84
N ARG A 104 3.05 7.51 -3.70
CA ARG A 104 3.48 8.50 -4.70
C ARG A 104 2.35 8.94 -5.63
N ILE A 105 1.45 8.01 -6.00
CA ILE A 105 0.33 8.29 -6.90
C ILE A 105 -0.65 9.30 -6.30
N ILE A 106 -0.86 9.27 -4.98
CA ILE A 106 -1.69 10.26 -4.28
C ILE A 106 -1.03 11.64 -4.33
N ASN A 107 0.28 11.72 -4.06
CA ASN A 107 1.00 13.00 -4.14
C ASN A 107 0.95 13.60 -5.55
N GLN A 108 1.07 12.77 -6.59
CA GLN A 108 0.92 13.21 -7.98
C GLN A 108 -0.49 13.74 -8.26
N LYS A 109 -1.52 13.07 -7.74
CA LYS A 109 -2.92 13.50 -7.94
C LYS A 109 -3.26 14.77 -7.14
N ILE A 110 -2.71 14.93 -5.94
CA ILE A 110 -2.80 16.18 -5.17
C ILE A 110 -2.18 17.32 -5.97
N ALA A 111 -0.96 17.14 -6.49
CA ALA A 111 -0.30 18.15 -7.30
C ALA A 111 -1.14 18.54 -8.55
N GLN A 112 -1.74 17.56 -9.23
CA GLN A 112 -2.65 17.82 -10.35
C GLN A 112 -3.85 18.69 -9.92
N LYS A 113 -4.53 18.35 -8.83
CA LYS A 113 -5.72 19.11 -8.37
C LYS A 113 -5.37 20.51 -7.87
N LEU A 114 -4.18 20.70 -7.31
CA LEU A 114 -3.66 22.02 -6.96
C LEU A 114 -3.43 22.88 -8.21
N ILE A 115 -2.92 22.30 -9.31
CA ILE A 115 -2.79 22.98 -10.60
C ILE A 115 -4.18 23.36 -11.16
N GLU A 116 -5.18 22.50 -10.99
CA GLU A 116 -6.59 22.75 -11.36
C GLU A 116 -7.28 23.79 -10.44
N LYS A 117 -6.57 24.37 -9.47
CA LYS A 117 -7.07 25.35 -8.48
C LYS A 117 -8.24 24.83 -7.63
N THR A 118 -8.28 23.53 -7.39
CA THR A 118 -9.23 22.93 -6.42
C THR A 118 -8.83 23.35 -5.00
N SER A 119 -9.80 23.62 -4.12
CA SER A 119 -9.47 24.02 -2.73
C SER A 119 -8.79 22.87 -1.97
N MET A 120 -7.90 23.21 -1.03
CA MET A 120 -7.21 22.19 -0.23
C MET A 120 -8.17 21.32 0.59
N THR A 121 -9.30 21.89 1.02
CA THR A 121 -10.36 21.19 1.75
C THR A 121 -11.07 20.17 0.86
N ASP A 122 -11.38 20.55 -0.38
CA ASP A 122 -12.04 19.64 -1.34
C ASP A 122 -11.10 18.52 -1.76
N ILE A 123 -9.81 18.81 -1.96
CA ILE A 123 -8.78 17.80 -2.26
C ILE A 123 -8.67 16.81 -1.10
N ALA A 124 -8.60 17.30 0.13
CA ALA A 124 -8.50 16.46 1.33
C ALA A 124 -9.72 15.55 1.48
N GLN A 125 -10.93 16.09 1.25
CA GLN A 125 -12.17 15.31 1.31
C GLN A 125 -12.24 14.24 0.22
N GLN A 126 -11.90 14.57 -1.03
CA GLN A 126 -11.92 13.62 -2.14
C GLN A 126 -10.90 12.49 -1.96
N MET A 127 -9.71 12.81 -1.46
CA MET A 127 -8.63 11.83 -1.22
C MET A 127 -8.75 11.10 0.13
N ALA A 128 -9.73 11.46 0.97
CA ALA A 128 -9.88 10.97 2.34
C ALA A 128 -8.59 11.09 3.18
N ILE A 129 -7.90 12.22 3.06
CA ILE A 129 -6.67 12.59 3.78
C ILE A 129 -6.89 13.88 4.59
N SER A 130 -5.95 14.23 5.48
CA SER A 130 -6.01 15.53 6.18
C SER A 130 -5.61 16.68 5.24
N THR A 131 -6.13 17.87 5.50
CA THR A 131 -5.71 19.10 4.80
C THR A 131 -4.22 19.40 4.97
N SER A 132 -3.65 19.08 6.14
CA SER A 132 -2.21 19.20 6.40
C SER A 132 -1.33 18.33 5.51
N THR A 133 -1.90 17.25 4.95
CA THR A 133 -1.20 16.35 4.02
C THR A 133 -1.15 16.90 2.59
N VAL A 134 -2.03 17.86 2.27
CA VAL A 134 -2.13 18.47 0.93
C VAL A 134 -1.06 19.56 0.72
N ILE A 135 -0.57 20.15 1.81
CA ILE A 135 0.45 21.21 1.86
C ILE A 135 1.85 20.62 1.66
#